data_AF-A0A1B0D913-F1
#
_entry.id   AF-A0A1B0D913-F1
#
_cell.length_a   1.000
_cell.length_b   1.000
_cell.length_c   1.000
_cell.angle_alpha   90.00
_cell.angle_beta   90.00
_cell.angle_gamma   90.00
#
_symmetry.space_group_name_H-M   'P 1'
#
loop_
_entity.id
_entity.type
_entity.pdbx_description
1 polymer ?
#
loop_
_entity_poly.entity_id
_entity_poly.type
_entity_poly.pdbx_seq_one_letter_code
_entity_poly.pdbx_strand_id
1 'polypeptide(L)'
;MPKCIVRHLPEPPPGMQWTHNNIEINYDSPRGGVSVITEKGEITTSYLLIQRAKSPDSGKYTCLPSNANPFTVTVHVLNGKYFN
;
A
#
# COMPACT_ATOMS: atom_id res chain seq x y z
N MET A 1 -3.91 7.26 2.20
CA MET A 1 -3.62 5.82 2.10
C MET A 1 -3.04 5.54 0.71
N PRO A 2 -1.96 4.75 0.59
CA PRO A 2 -1.40 4.39 -0.71
C PRO A 2 -2.42 3.66 -1.58
N LYS A 3 -2.50 4.06 -2.84
CA LYS A 3 -3.35 3.45 -3.88
C LYS A 3 -2.46 3.06 -5.05
N CYS A 4 -2.60 1.83 -5.52
CA CYS A 4 -1.90 1.30 -6.69
C CYS A 4 -2.93 0.90 -7.75
N ILE A 5 -2.73 1.35 -8.98
CA ILE A 5 -3.64 1.10 -10.10
C ILE A 5 -2.85 0.42 -11.21
N VAL A 6 -3.28 -0.79 -11.58
CA VAL A 6 -2.70 -1.57 -12.67
C VAL A 6 -3.71 -1.59 -13.81
N ARG A 7 -3.25 -1.19 -15.01
CA ARG A 7 -4.05 -1.05 -16.22
C ARG A 7 -3.25 -1.48 -17.43
N HIS A 8 -3.94 -1.72 -18.56
CA HIS A 8 -3.33 -2.10 -19.84
C HIS A 8 -2.60 -3.46 -19.83
N LEU A 9 -3.06 -4.39 -18.98
CA LEU A 9 -2.60 -5.78 -19.02
C LEU A 9 -3.65 -6.66 -19.70
N PRO A 10 -3.24 -7.70 -20.44
CA PRO A 10 -4.18 -8.68 -21.01
C PRO A 10 -5.01 -9.39 -19.94
N GLU A 11 -4.41 -9.65 -18.78
CA GLU A 11 -5.05 -10.30 -17.64
C GLU A 11 -4.75 -9.55 -16.33
N PRO A 12 -5.72 -9.47 -15.40
CA PRO A 12 -5.53 -8.91 -14.06
C PRO A 12 -4.40 -9.64 -13.30
N PRO A 13 -3.61 -8.94 -12.46
CA PRO A 13 -2.61 -9.61 -11.61
C PRO A 13 -3.24 -10.70 -10.73
N PRO A 14 -2.72 -11.94 -10.77
CA PRO A 14 -3.09 -12.98 -9.80
C PRO A 14 -2.85 -12.55 -8.35
N GLY A 15 -1.75 -11.83 -8.09
CA GLY A 15 -1.38 -11.33 -6.78
C GLY A 15 -1.03 -9.84 -6.78
N MET A 16 -1.33 -9.17 -5.67
CA MET A 16 -0.92 -7.81 -5.35
C MET A 16 -0.30 -7.81 -3.96
N GLN A 17 1.00 -7.52 -3.86
CA GLN A 17 1.72 -7.41 -2.60
C GLN A 17 2.07 -5.95 -2.28
N TRP A 18 2.30 -5.66 -1.01
CA TRP A 18 2.75 -4.36 -0.53
C TRP A 18 3.97 -4.51 0.38
N THR A 19 4.90 -3.58 0.30
CA THR A 19 6.01 -3.44 1.26
C THR A 19 6.05 -2.03 1.84
N HIS A 20 6.55 -1.92 3.07
CA HIS A 20 6.96 -0.68 3.71
C HIS A 20 8.45 -0.76 4.03
N ASN A 21 9.25 0.16 3.48
CA ASN A 21 10.70 0.17 3.60
C ASN A 21 11.34 -1.20 3.30
N ASN A 22 10.86 -1.85 2.22
CA ASN A 22 11.28 -3.18 1.75
C ASN A 22 10.88 -4.36 2.65
N ILE A 23 10.08 -4.13 3.68
CA ILE A 23 9.51 -5.19 4.53
C ILE A 23 8.08 -5.46 4.06
N GLU A 24 7.74 -6.72 3.84
CA GLU A 24 6.40 -7.11 3.42
C GLU A 24 5.33 -6.71 4.46
N ILE A 25 4.19 -6.26 3.96
CA ILE A 25 3.00 -6.01 4.75
C ILE A 25 2.02 -7.13 4.47
N ASN A 26 1.74 -7.94 5.49
CA ASN A 26 0.78 -9.04 5.45
C ASN A 26 -0.07 -9.07 6.74
N TYR A 27 -0.88 -10.12 6.91
CA TYR A 27 -1.77 -10.28 8.06
C TYR A 27 -1.01 -10.44 9.41
N ASP A 28 0.24 -10.92 9.37
CA ASP A 28 1.12 -11.08 10.54
C ASP A 28 1.98 -9.83 10.82
N SER A 29 1.75 -8.73 10.10
CA SER A 29 2.54 -7.50 10.28
C SER A 29 2.46 -7.01 11.73
N PRO A 30 3.61 -6.84 12.43
CA PRO A 30 3.64 -6.47 13.85
C PRO A 30 3.04 -5.07 14.12
N ARG A 31 2.89 -4.26 13.06
CA ARG A 31 2.25 -2.96 13.13
C ARG A 31 0.78 -3.07 13.55
N GLY A 32 0.06 -4.08 13.04
CA GLY A 32 -1.38 -4.25 13.24
C GLY A 32 -2.23 -3.13 12.58
N GLY A 33 -3.55 -3.32 12.52
CA GLY A 33 -4.47 -2.30 11.98
C GLY A 33 -4.17 -1.90 10.53
N VAL A 34 -3.60 -2.82 9.74
CA VAL A 34 -3.40 -2.69 8.30
C VAL A 34 -4.40 -3.56 7.57
N SER A 35 -4.81 -3.14 6.38
CA SER A 35 -5.63 -3.96 5.50
C SER A 35 -5.25 -3.71 4.05
N VAL A 36 -5.10 -4.77 3.28
CA VAL A 36 -4.91 -4.69 1.83
C VAL A 36 -6.24 -5.04 1.19
N ILE A 37 -6.79 -4.11 0.40
CA ILE A 37 -8.02 -4.34 -0.38
C ILE A 37 -7.62 -4.35 -1.84
N THR A 38 -7.97 -5.41 -2.55
CA THR A 38 -7.70 -5.52 -3.99
C THR A 38 -9.00 -5.77 -4.74
N GLU A 39 -9.33 -4.86 -5.64
CA GLU A 39 -10.44 -4.94 -6.58
C GLU A 39 -9.87 -5.34 -7.94
N LYS A 40 -10.19 -6.56 -8.40
CA LYS A 40 -9.74 -7.09 -9.68
C LYS A 40 -10.78 -6.83 -10.77
N GLY A 41 -10.31 -6.53 -11.97
CA GLY A 41 -11.11 -6.29 -13.17
C GLY A 41 -10.20 -5.85 -14.32
N GLU A 42 -10.77 -5.30 -15.40
CA GLU A 42 -9.99 -4.72 -16.51
C GLU A 42 -8.94 -3.71 -16.03
N ILE A 43 -9.29 -2.97 -14.97
CA ILE A 43 -8.37 -2.18 -14.17
C ILE A 43 -8.33 -2.82 -12.77
N THR A 44 -7.15 -3.24 -12.34
CA THR A 44 -6.97 -3.76 -10.98
C THR A 44 -6.51 -2.64 -10.07
N THR A 45 -7.22 -2.44 -8.96
CA THR A 45 -6.88 -1.42 -7.96
C THR A 45 -6.58 -2.08 -6.63
N SER A 46 -5.48 -1.69 -5.99
CA SER A 46 -5.14 -2.13 -4.63
C SER A 46 -4.96 -0.93 -3.71
N TYR A 47 -5.53 -1.04 -2.51
CA TYR A 47 -5.45 -0.04 -1.45
C TYR A 47 -4.74 -0.64 -0.25
N LEU A 48 -3.75 0.08 0.26
CA LEU A 48 -3.18 -0.21 1.58
C LEU A 48 -3.79 0.74 2.60
N LEU A 49 -4.64 0.18 3.45
CA LEU A 49 -5.29 0.87 4.54
C LEU A 49 -4.44 0.76 5.81
N ILE A 50 -4.17 1.90 6.45
CA ILE A 50 -3.36 2.04 7.65
C ILE A 50 -4.20 2.81 8.67
N GLN A 51 -4.75 2.11 9.68
CA GLN A 51 -5.57 2.74 10.72
C GLN A 51 -4.69 3.53 11.71
N ARG A 52 -5.17 4.71 12.15
CA ARG A 52 -4.50 5.56 13.16
C ARG A 52 -3.00 5.74 12.87
N ALA A 53 -2.69 6.29 11.69
CA ALA A 53 -1.32 6.46 11.24
C ALA A 53 -0.48 7.28 12.24
N LYS A 54 0.76 6.86 12.48
CA LYS A 54 1.75 7.48 13.37
C LYS A 54 3.03 7.80 12.60
N SER A 55 3.92 8.57 13.21
CA SER A 55 5.20 8.94 12.58
C SER A 55 6.01 7.75 12.01
N PRO A 56 6.07 6.54 12.63
CA PRO A 56 6.78 5.40 12.05
C PRO A 56 6.15 4.82 10.79
N ASP A 57 4.88 5.14 10.50
CA ASP A 57 4.24 4.77 9.23
C ASP A 57 4.72 5.68 8.07
N SER A 58 5.60 6.66 8.31
CA SER A 58 6.28 7.35 7.22
C SER A 58 7.29 6.41 6.54
N GLY A 59 7.49 6.54 5.24
CA GLY A 59 8.47 5.76 4.52
C GLY A 59 8.07 5.43 3.09
N LYS A 60 8.82 4.52 2.48
CA LYS A 60 8.58 4.06 1.11
C LYS A 60 7.58 2.92 1.13
N TYR A 61 6.47 3.10 0.44
CA TYR A 61 5.48 2.07 0.19
C TYR A 61 5.58 1.62 -1.26
N THR A 62 5.78 0.32 -1.47
CA THR A 62 5.86 -0.26 -2.82
C THR A 62 4.72 -1.24 -3.00
N CYS A 63 3.94 -1.09 -4.08
CA CYS A 63 3.07 -2.16 -4.55
C CYS A 63 3.81 -3.04 -5.56
N LEU A 64 3.61 -4.35 -5.47
CA LEU A 64 4.20 -5.35 -6.33
C LEU A 64 3.09 -6.20 -6.96
N PRO A 65 2.61 -5.84 -8.17
CA PRO A 65 1.75 -6.71 -8.97
C PRO A 65 2.55 -7.91 -9.50
N SER A 66 1.96 -9.11 -9.51
CA SER A 66 2.67 -10.32 -9.92
C SER A 66 3.01 -10.40 -11.42
N ASN A 67 2.36 -9.59 -12.27
CA ASN A 67 2.56 -9.56 -13.73
C ASN A 67 2.76 -8.13 -14.27
N ALA A 68 3.24 -7.21 -13.44
CA ALA A 68 3.53 -5.83 -13.84
C ALA A 68 4.73 -5.28 -13.07
N ASN A 69 5.23 -4.12 -13.50
CA ASN A 69 6.31 -3.45 -12.79
C ASN A 69 5.84 -2.93 -11.42
N PRO A 70 6.68 -3.01 -10.38
CA PRO A 70 6.38 -2.43 -9.08
C PRO A 70 6.35 -0.90 -9.16
N PHE A 71 5.60 -0.28 -8.24
CA PHE A 71 5.55 1.17 -8.11
C PHE A 71 5.73 1.58 -6.65
N THR A 72 6.60 2.57 -6.41
CA THR A 72 6.95 3.05 -5.08
C THR A 72 6.50 4.49 -4.88
N VAL A 73 5.91 4.78 -3.72
CA VAL A 73 5.57 6.12 -3.26
C VAL A 73 6.16 6.36 -1.87
N THR A 74 6.66 7.56 -1.62
CA THR A 74 7.07 7.97 -0.27
C THR A 74 5.91 8.66 0.44
N VAL A 75 5.59 8.19 1.65
CA VAL A 75 4.53 8.75 2.50
C VAL A 75 5.17 9.43 3.70
N HIS A 76 4.64 10.60 4.06
CA HIS A 76 5.00 11.34 5.25
C HIS A 76 3.77 11.49 6.15
N VAL A 77 3.86 11.00 7.39
CA VAL A 77 2.84 11.17 8.42
C VAL A 77 3.24 12.33 9.32
N LEU A 78 2.39 13.36 9.37
CA LEU A 78 2.62 14.57 10.15
C LEU A 78 1.73 14.56 11.38
N ASN A 79 2.31 14.83 12.55
CA ASN A 79 1.54 15.10 13.76
C ASN A 79 1.18 16.59 13.78
N GLY A 80 -0.10 16.92 13.64
CA GLY A 80 -0.57 18.28 13.85
C GLY A 80 -0.35 18.69 15.31
N LYS A 81 0.42 19.76 15.55
CA LYS A 81 0.40 20.44 16.85
C LYS A 81 -0.83 21.34 16.87
N TYR A 82 -1.79 21.06 17.75
CA TYR A 82 -2.84 22.01 18.07
C TYR A 82 -2.24 23.07 19.01
N PHE A 83 -2.16 24.31 18.56
CA PHE A 83 -1.91 25.45 19.43
C PHE A 83 -3.26 25.87 20.01
N ASN A 84 -3.38 25.83 21.33
CA ASN A 84 -4.58 26.25 22.07
C ASN A 84 -4.49 27.75 22.38
#